data_AF-A0A7X9QDQ1-F1
#
_entry.id   AF-A0A7X9QDQ1-F1
#
_cell.length_a   1.000
_cell.length_b   1.000
_cell.length_c   1.000
_cell.angle_alpha   90.00
_cell.angle_beta   90.00
_cell.angle_gamma   90.00
#
_symmetry.space_group_name_H-M   'P 1'
#
loop_
_entity.id
_entity.type
_entity.pdbx_description
1 polymer ?
#
loop_
_entity_poly.entity_id
_entity_poly.type
_entity_poly.pdbx_seq_one_letter_code
_entity_poly.pdbx_strand_id
1 'polypeptide(L)'
;GKGDVVVIRYEGPKGGPGMREMLAVTGAIKGAGLGKDVLLLTDGRFSGGTTGLCVGHVAPEAVDLGPIAFVEDGDPIRLDVATCRLDLLVDDDVLDARRAAGVRAPDPKYTRGVLARYRKLVTSASRGAVLD
;
A
#
# COMPACT_ATOMS: atom_id res chain seq x y z
N GLY A 1 -8.19 10.15 12.14
CA GLY A 1 -8.23 10.48 13.56
C GLY A 1 -7.33 9.55 14.35
N LYS A 2 -7.46 9.59 15.68
CA LYS A 2 -6.77 8.67 16.60
C LYS A 2 -7.38 7.27 16.42
N GLY A 3 -6.55 6.24 16.27
CA GLY A 3 -6.99 4.87 16.03
C GLY A 3 -7.19 4.50 14.55
N ASP A 4 -7.00 5.44 13.64
CA ASP A 4 -7.16 5.18 12.21
C ASP A 4 -6.02 4.31 11.65
N VAL A 5 -6.37 3.60 10.58
CA VAL A 5 -5.41 2.96 9.68
C VAL A 5 -5.39 3.74 8.38
N VAL A 6 -4.28 4.40 8.08
CA VAL A 6 -4.12 5.18 6.85
C VAL A 6 -3.49 4.29 5.79
N VAL A 7 -4.27 4.00 4.74
CA VAL A 7 -3.84 3.17 3.63
C VAL A 7 -3.45 4.04 2.44
N ILE A 8 -2.17 3.99 2.05
CA ILE A 8 -1.62 4.70 0.90
C ILE A 8 -1.31 3.67 -0.17
N ARG A 9 -2.15 3.61 -1.19
CA ARG A 9 -2.08 2.58 -2.24
C ARG A 9 -1.78 3.17 -3.62
N TYR A 10 -1.42 2.30 -4.56
CA TYR A 10 -0.94 2.68 -5.89
C TYR A 10 0.42 3.39 -5.85
N GLU A 11 1.22 3.15 -4.81
CA GLU A 11 2.60 3.66 -4.68
C GLU A 11 3.64 2.52 -4.78
N GLY A 12 3.20 1.31 -5.12
CA GLY A 12 4.05 0.14 -5.36
C GLY A 12 4.94 0.25 -6.60
N PRO A 13 5.70 -0.82 -6.92
CA PRO A 13 6.59 -0.85 -8.07
C PRO A 13 5.89 -0.42 -9.38
N LYS A 14 4.73 -0.97 -9.70
CA LYS A 14 4.00 -0.62 -10.93
C LYS A 14 3.08 0.59 -10.75
N GLY A 15 2.50 0.77 -9.57
CA GLY A 15 1.57 1.84 -9.24
C GLY A 15 2.20 3.22 -9.24
N GLY A 16 3.33 3.39 -8.55
CA GLY A 16 3.99 4.69 -8.40
C GLY A 16 4.31 5.37 -9.73
N PRO A 17 4.96 4.70 -10.70
CA PRO A 17 5.84 3.53 -10.62
C PRO A 17 7.17 3.85 -9.91
N GLY A 18 7.94 2.81 -9.54
CA GLY A 18 9.27 2.94 -8.93
C GLY A 18 9.28 2.88 -7.40
N MET A 19 8.14 2.54 -6.80
CA MET A 19 8.03 2.27 -5.36
C MET A 19 8.64 3.38 -4.49
N ARG A 20 8.06 4.58 -4.53
CA ARG A 20 8.67 5.78 -3.93
C ARG A 20 8.73 5.69 -2.40
N GLU A 21 9.73 6.34 -1.81
CA GLU A 21 9.79 6.54 -0.35
C GLU A 21 8.95 7.75 0.07
N MET A 22 8.05 7.54 1.03
CA MET A 22 7.08 8.55 1.45
C MET A 22 7.42 9.17 2.82
N LEU A 23 8.44 10.03 2.84
CA LEU A 23 8.84 10.77 4.06
C LEU A 23 7.83 11.87 4.46
N ALA A 24 7.15 12.49 3.49
CA ALA A 24 6.26 13.62 3.78
C ALA A 24 5.06 13.22 4.66
N VAL A 25 4.48 12.05 4.40
CA VAL A 25 3.29 11.58 5.15
C VAL A 25 3.66 11.21 6.58
N THR A 26 4.79 10.54 6.77
CA THR A 26 5.27 10.15 8.11
C THR A 26 5.65 11.37 8.94
N GLY A 27 6.26 12.38 8.31
CA GLY A 27 6.53 13.68 8.92
C GLY A 27 5.26 14.43 9.35
N ALA A 28 4.23 14.44 8.50
CA ALA A 28 2.96 15.10 8.81
C ALA A 28 2.23 14.45 10.01
N ILE A 29 2.14 13.12 10.05
CA ILE A 29 1.51 12.40 11.17
C ILE A 29 2.27 12.62 12.48
N LYS A 30 3.61 12.60 12.42
CA LYS A 30 4.45 12.91 13.57
C LYS A 30 4.25 14.34 14.05
N GLY A 31 4.23 15.31 13.13
CA GLY A 31 3.99 16.73 13.43
C GLY A 31 2.61 16.99 14.05
N ALA A 32 1.61 16.21 13.65
CA ALA A 32 0.26 16.22 14.23
C ALA A 32 0.16 15.49 15.59
N GLY A 33 1.24 14.89 16.09
CA GLY A 33 1.27 14.16 17.36
C GLY A 33 0.59 12.78 17.32
N LEU A 34 0.29 12.26 16.13
CA LEU A 34 -0.51 11.03 15.93
C LEU A 34 0.34 9.76 15.74
N GLY A 35 1.66 9.85 15.81
CA GLY A 35 2.57 8.75 15.44
C GLY A 35 2.44 7.47 16.27
N LYS A 36 1.83 7.52 17.46
CA LYS A 36 1.56 6.34 18.31
C LYS A 36 0.14 5.79 18.16
N ASP A 37 -0.71 6.56 17.51
CA ASP A 37 -2.15 6.32 17.49
C ASP A 37 -2.69 5.94 16.11
N VAL A 38 -1.85 6.00 15.08
CA VAL A 38 -2.22 5.73 13.69
C VAL A 38 -1.29 4.66 13.12
N LEU A 39 -1.87 3.68 12.44
CA LEU A 39 -1.15 2.70 11.64
C LEU A 39 -1.02 3.25 10.20
N LEU A 40 0.19 3.28 9.67
CA LEU A 40 0.43 3.59 8.25
C LEU A 40 0.65 2.31 7.46
N LEU A 41 -0.06 2.16 6.34
CA LEU A 41 0.02 1.00 5.47
C LEU A 41 0.23 1.43 4.01
N THR A 42 1.14 0.77 3.28
CA THR A 42 1.35 1.05 1.86
C THR A 42 1.92 -0.11 1.06
N ASP A 43 1.56 -0.18 -0.24
CA ASP A 43 2.24 -0.99 -1.24
C ASP A 43 3.58 -0.38 -1.71
N GLY A 44 3.86 0.88 -1.36
CA GLY A 44 5.12 1.58 -1.56
C GLY A 44 6.11 1.41 -0.39
N ARG A 45 6.91 2.46 -0.11
CA ARG A 45 7.94 2.45 0.94
C ARG A 45 7.81 3.62 1.91
N PHE A 46 8.20 3.38 3.16
CA PHE A 46 8.46 4.43 4.15
C PHE A 46 9.97 4.58 4.35
N SER A 47 10.41 5.79 4.68
CA SER A 47 11.83 6.06 4.96
C SER A 47 12.21 5.52 6.34
N GLY A 48 13.47 5.13 6.53
CA GLY A 48 13.97 4.56 7.81
C GLY A 48 13.92 5.52 9.01
N GLY A 49 13.65 6.81 8.80
CA GLY A 49 13.44 7.80 9.86
C GLY A 49 12.01 7.82 10.43
N THR A 50 11.15 6.92 9.97
CA THR A 50 9.74 6.85 10.35
C THR A 50 9.58 6.31 11.78
N THR A 51 8.79 7.01 12.60
CA THR A 51 8.49 6.61 13.98
C THR A 51 7.02 6.26 14.11
N GLY A 52 6.69 5.09 14.66
CA GLY A 52 5.32 4.59 14.79
C GLY A 52 5.11 3.24 14.10
N LEU A 53 3.85 2.79 14.00
CA LEU A 53 3.51 1.56 13.30
C LEU A 53 3.37 1.86 11.80
N CYS A 54 4.34 1.41 11.02
CA CYS A 54 4.41 1.67 9.57
C CYS A 54 4.75 0.39 8.83
N VAL A 55 3.87 -0.02 7.92
CA VAL A 55 3.99 -1.23 7.13
C VAL A 55 4.09 -0.83 5.66
N GLY A 56 5.24 -1.09 5.06
CA GLY A 56 5.47 -0.92 3.62
C GLY A 56 5.53 -2.26 2.90
N HIS A 57 5.76 -2.21 1.59
CA HIS A 57 5.98 -3.38 0.74
C HIS A 57 4.79 -4.36 0.72
N VAL A 58 3.57 -3.89 0.96
CA VAL A 58 2.38 -4.73 0.86
C VAL A 58 2.28 -5.30 -0.55
N ALA A 59 2.19 -6.62 -0.63
CA ALA A 59 2.14 -7.36 -1.87
C ALA A 59 1.01 -8.41 -1.81
N PRO A 60 0.28 -8.65 -2.91
CA PRO A 60 0.36 -7.95 -4.20
C PRO A 60 -0.02 -6.46 -4.09
N GLU A 61 0.61 -5.60 -4.91
CA GLU A 61 0.33 -4.16 -4.90
C GLU A 61 -1.07 -3.84 -5.46
N ALA A 62 -1.55 -2.61 -5.24
CA ALA A 62 -2.92 -2.27 -5.62
C ALA A 62 -3.18 -2.31 -7.13
N VAL A 63 -2.17 -1.99 -7.96
CA VAL A 63 -2.28 -2.10 -9.43
C VAL A 63 -2.45 -3.54 -9.90
N ASP A 64 -1.88 -4.49 -9.17
CA ASP A 64 -2.01 -5.93 -9.45
C ASP A 64 -3.28 -6.53 -8.79
N LEU A 65 -4.19 -5.69 -8.29
CA LEU A 65 -5.44 -6.09 -7.63
C LEU A 65 -5.22 -7.02 -6.42
N GLY A 66 -4.16 -6.75 -5.64
CA GLY A 66 -4.00 -7.35 -4.32
C GLY A 66 -5.09 -6.87 -3.32
N PRO A 67 -5.20 -7.49 -2.13
CA PRO A 67 -6.22 -7.12 -1.13
C PRO A 67 -6.26 -5.62 -0.79
N ILE A 68 -5.10 -4.95 -0.77
CA ILE A 68 -5.00 -3.49 -0.53
C ILE A 68 -5.77 -2.64 -1.56
N ALA A 69 -6.01 -3.15 -2.77
CA ALA A 69 -6.83 -2.47 -3.79
C ALA A 69 -8.32 -2.40 -3.42
N PHE A 70 -8.79 -3.28 -2.52
CA PHE A 70 -10.21 -3.43 -2.17
C PHE A 70 -10.55 -2.93 -0.77
N VAL A 71 -9.59 -2.33 -0.08
CA VAL A 71 -9.84 -1.62 1.18
C VAL A 71 -10.74 -0.42 0.90
N GLU A 72 -11.76 -0.25 1.72
CA GLU A 72 -12.67 0.89 1.75
C GLU A 72 -12.61 1.60 3.11
N ASP A 73 -13.03 2.85 3.14
CA ASP A 73 -13.03 3.64 4.38
C ASP A 73 -13.94 3.00 5.43
N GLY A 74 -13.40 2.81 6.63
CA GLY A 74 -14.10 2.15 7.74
C GLY A 74 -13.81 0.66 7.88
N ASP A 75 -13.13 0.02 6.92
CA ASP A 75 -12.75 -1.38 7.06
C ASP A 75 -11.77 -1.59 8.23
N PRO A 76 -12.04 -2.57 9.12
CA PRO A 76 -11.12 -2.89 10.21
C PRO A 76 -9.88 -3.62 9.69
N ILE A 77 -8.70 -3.10 10.05
CA ILE A 77 -7.40 -3.71 9.73
C ILE A 77 -6.67 -4.01 11.04
N ARG A 78 -6.17 -5.24 11.16
CA ARG A 78 -5.41 -5.71 12.33
C ARG A 78 -3.95 -5.98 11.96
N LEU A 79 -3.04 -5.31 12.66
CA LEU A 79 -1.62 -5.65 12.66
C LEU A 79 -1.29 -6.42 13.94
N ASP A 80 -0.87 -7.67 13.79
CA ASP A 80 -0.34 -8.48 14.88
C ASP A 80 1.16 -8.74 14.62
N VAL A 81 1.99 -8.03 15.39
CA VAL A 81 3.45 -8.13 15.30
C VAL A 81 3.96 -9.44 15.87
N ALA A 82 3.27 -10.05 16.85
CA ALA A 82 3.72 -11.29 17.47
C ALA A 82 3.58 -12.47 16.51
N THR A 83 2.54 -12.46 15.67
CA THR A 83 2.30 -13.49 14.65
C THR A 83 2.75 -13.08 13.24
N CYS A 84 3.32 -11.89 13.08
CA CYS A 84 3.71 -11.30 11.79
C CYS A 84 2.55 -11.26 10.79
N ARG A 85 1.33 -10.94 11.25
CA ARG A 85 0.12 -10.90 10.43
C ARG A 85 -0.38 -9.48 10.24
N LEU A 86 -0.85 -9.21 9.03
CA LEU A 86 -1.66 -8.06 8.69
C LEU A 86 -2.95 -8.57 8.06
N ASP A 87 -4.06 -8.46 8.78
CA ASP A 87 -5.35 -8.97 8.35
C ASP A 87 -6.30 -7.81 8.03
N LEU A 88 -6.96 -7.88 6.88
CA LEU A 88 -8.16 -7.08 6.58
C LEU A 88 -9.34 -7.88 7.13
N LEU A 89 -10.01 -7.37 8.16
CA LEU A 89 -11.09 -8.08 8.86
C LEU A 89 -12.44 -7.84 8.16
N VAL A 90 -12.46 -8.15 6.87
CA VAL A 90 -13.64 -8.08 6.01
C VAL A 90 -13.91 -9.49 5.52
N ASP A 91 -15.18 -9.90 5.55
CA ASP A 91 -15.58 -11.24 5.12
C ASP A 91 -15.27 -11.46 3.63
N ASP A 92 -14.95 -12.71 3.28
CA ASP A 92 -14.51 -13.08 1.93
C ASP A 92 -15.59 -12.77 0.87
N ASP A 93 -16.88 -12.90 1.22
CA ASP A 93 -18.00 -12.61 0.32
C ASP A 93 -18.11 -11.12 -0.04
N VAL A 94 -17.82 -10.23 0.90
CA VAL A 94 -17.74 -8.78 0.67
C VAL A 94 -16.55 -8.46 -0.24
N LEU A 95 -15.39 -9.08 0.00
CA LEU A 95 -14.22 -8.89 -0.86
C LEU A 95 -14.46 -9.42 -2.28
N ASP A 96 -15.13 -10.55 -2.42
CA ASP A 96 -15.53 -11.12 -3.71
C ASP A 96 -16.53 -10.22 -4.44
N ALA A 97 -17.50 -9.64 -3.73
CA ALA A 97 -18.42 -8.66 -4.29
C ALA A 97 -17.69 -7.40 -4.79
N ARG A 98 -16.71 -6.89 -4.03
CA ARG A 98 -15.87 -5.74 -4.45
C ARG A 98 -15.02 -6.07 -5.67
N ARG A 99 -14.49 -7.30 -5.76
CA ARG A 99 -13.77 -7.79 -6.97
C ARG A 99 -14.71 -7.84 -8.18
N ALA A 100 -15.93 -8.37 -7.99
CA ALA A 100 -16.93 -8.50 -9.04
C ALA A 100 -17.49 -7.14 -9.51
N ALA A 101 -17.52 -6.13 -8.63
CA ALA A 101 -17.94 -4.76 -8.96
C ALA A 101 -17.04 -4.07 -10.01
N GLY A 102 -15.91 -4.68 -10.37
CA GLY A 102 -15.09 -4.24 -11.50
C GLY A 102 -14.15 -3.09 -11.17
N VAL A 103 -13.62 -3.05 -9.93
CA VAL A 103 -12.53 -2.13 -9.57
C VAL A 103 -11.38 -2.32 -10.56
N ARG A 104 -10.96 -1.21 -11.18
CA ARG A 104 -9.84 -1.18 -12.12
C ARG A 104 -8.72 -0.34 -11.52
N ALA A 105 -7.49 -0.82 -11.72
CA ALA A 105 -6.33 0.00 -11.45
C ALA A 105 -6.39 1.29 -12.30
N PRO A 106 -5.96 2.44 -11.76
CA PRO A 106 -5.86 3.68 -12.53
C PRO A 106 -4.98 3.52 -13.77
N ASP A 107 -5.24 4.36 -14.77
CA ASP A 107 -4.41 4.40 -15.97
C ASP A 107 -2.95 4.76 -15.62
N PRO A 108 -1.96 4.20 -16.32
CA PRO A 108 -0.56 4.45 -16.01
C PRO A 108 -0.21 5.92 -16.23
N LYS A 109 0.29 6.59 -15.19
CA LYS A 109 0.72 7.99 -15.27
C LYS A 109 1.82 8.21 -16.31
N TYR A 110 2.71 7.23 -16.49
CA TYR A 110 3.79 7.27 -17.48
C TYR A 110 3.58 6.17 -18.53
N THR A 111 3.24 6.58 -19.75
CA THR A 111 2.98 5.66 -20.87
C THR A 111 4.20 5.47 -21.78
N ARG A 112 5.25 6.29 -21.63
CA ARG A 112 6.51 6.22 -22.40
C ARG A 112 7.74 6.46 -21.50
N GLY A 113 8.93 6.21 -22.04
CA GLY A 113 10.20 6.44 -21.36
C GLY A 113 10.56 5.36 -20.33
N VAL A 114 11.55 5.68 -19.48
CA VAL A 114 12.15 4.71 -18.55
C VAL A 114 11.14 4.15 -17.54
N LEU A 115 10.23 4.98 -17.00
CA LEU A 115 9.23 4.52 -16.03
C LEU A 115 8.15 3.64 -16.66
N ALA A 116 7.81 3.88 -17.93
CA ALA A 116 6.90 2.99 -18.66
C ALA A 116 7.55 1.63 -18.94
N ARG A 117 8.87 1.60 -19.23
CA ARG A 117 9.62 0.35 -19.36
C ARG A 117 9.74 -0.38 -18.02
N TYR A 118 10.09 0.33 -16.97
CA TYR A 118 10.16 -0.20 -15.60
C TYR A 118 8.85 -0.89 -15.21
N ARG A 119 7.71 -0.19 -15.33
CA ARG A 119 6.39 -0.74 -15.00
C ARG A 119 6.05 -2.05 -15.74
N LYS A 120 6.53 -2.21 -16.97
CA LYS A 120 6.27 -3.42 -17.78
C LYS A 120 7.11 -4.63 -17.35
N LEU A 121 8.29 -4.40 -16.80
CA LEU A 121 9.29 -5.44 -16.50
C LEU A 121 9.42 -5.73 -15.01
N VAL A 122 8.99 -4.80 -14.16
CA VAL A 122 9.21 -4.91 -12.72
C VAL A 122 8.37 -6.01 -12.09
N THR A 123 9.02 -6.82 -11.27
CA THR A 123 8.40 -7.86 -10.44
C THR A 123 7.84 -7.29 -9.14
N SER A 124 7.07 -8.09 -8.41
CA SER A 124 6.53 -7.72 -7.09
C SER A 124 7.64 -7.29 -6.11
N ALA A 125 7.31 -6.38 -5.19
CA ALA A 125 8.17 -6.02 -4.07
C ALA A 125 8.59 -7.25 -3.24
N SER A 126 7.71 -8.26 -3.12
CA SER A 126 8.02 -9.53 -2.43
C SER A 126 9.14 -10.35 -3.11
N ARG A 127 9.46 -10.04 -4.37
CA ARG A 127 10.57 -10.63 -5.14
C ARG A 127 11.75 -9.66 -5.31
N GLY A 128 11.76 -8.57 -4.55
CA GLY A 128 12.82 -7.55 -4.59
C GLY A 128 12.67 -6.50 -5.70
N ALA A 129 11.51 -6.43 -6.38
CA ALA A 129 11.25 -5.48 -7.46
C ALA A 129 12.34 -5.48 -8.57
N VAL A 130 12.85 -6.67 -8.89
CA VAL A 130 13.80 -6.86 -10.00
C VAL A 130 13.10 -6.68 -11.35
N LEU A 131 13.87 -6.32 -12.37
CA LEU A 131 13.38 -6.21 -13.74
C LEU A 131 13.63 -7.52 -14.47
N ASP A 132 12.58 -8.05 -15.10
CA ASP A 132 12.60 -9.26 -15.94
C ASP A 132 12.18 -8.89 -17.36
#